data_AF-A0A816RCL8-F1
#
_entry.id   AF-A0A816RCL8-F1
#
_cell.length_a   1.000
_cell.length_b   1.000
_cell.length_c   1.000
_cell.angle_alpha   90.00
_cell.angle_beta   90.00
_cell.angle_gamma   90.00
#
_symmetry.space_group_name_H-M   'P 1'
#
loop_
_entity.id
_entity.type
_entity.pdbx_description
1 polymer ?
#
loop_
_entity_poly.entity_id
_entity_poly.type
_entity_poly.pdbx_seq_one_letter_code
_entity_poly.pdbx_strand_id
1 'polypeptide(L)'
;MKNKNERLSNEIKVLRKENLKMKRLLSQKRSEETSTADTTPMTSPTKLFIDNVSPTAKRRATKRLLNKKENLPRGSLSKLRKKLGINLSNNYNPPSSTPSTLQKDIEEFLLHDDVTKQAPDKKKQLHGKQIRYLLNHLSTIHQRFMTETGNNCHYSTFTRYIPDYVLKPSIDDWGTCLCIVCLNPQLKLEKLQRIKFLYPVLKALLPDGLTDITDLVTDEIKTKDFLDNLVKLEDEQFNITYTEWTKKKNYKSNVPVSIKTTLTSSISDFITKFSKEINDLVSHIDRVRQQFRAAKQARQMATEQEDTITIQLDWSENFKLKQARQEKGE
;
A
#
# COMPACT_ATOMS: atom_id res chain seq x y z
N MET A 1 -38.10 11.02 26.98
CA MET A 1 -36.72 11.34 26.52
C MET A 1 -35.73 11.63 27.65
N LYS A 2 -36.09 12.32 28.74
CA LYS A 2 -35.17 12.62 29.86
C LYS A 2 -34.45 11.38 30.45
N ASN A 3 -35.17 10.28 30.64
CA ASN A 3 -34.64 9.04 31.24
C ASN A 3 -33.57 8.33 30.37
N LYS A 4 -33.58 8.52 29.04
CA LYS A 4 -32.58 7.92 28.13
C LYS A 4 -31.25 8.68 28.17
N ASN A 5 -31.31 10.01 28.30
CA ASN A 5 -30.11 10.85 28.42
C ASN A 5 -29.39 10.63 29.75
N GLU A 6 -30.15 10.36 30.82
CA GLU A 6 -29.58 10.09 32.14
C GLU A 6 -28.83 8.74 32.18
N ARG A 7 -29.39 7.70 31.55
CA ARG A 7 -28.70 6.40 31.38
C ARG A 7 -27.39 6.54 30.59
N LEU A 8 -27.43 7.23 29.45
CA LEU A 8 -26.22 7.50 28.63
C LEU A 8 -25.16 8.30 29.39
N SER A 9 -25.58 9.30 30.19
CA SER A 9 -24.66 10.08 31.01
C SER A 9 -23.94 9.22 32.06
N ASN A 10 -24.67 8.30 32.69
CA ASN A 10 -24.11 7.38 33.69
C ASN A 10 -23.15 6.35 33.05
N GLU A 11 -23.48 5.83 31.88
CA GLU A 11 -22.63 4.89 31.14
C GLU A 11 -21.29 5.53 30.72
N ILE A 12 -21.33 6.79 30.25
CA ILE A 12 -20.11 7.55 29.93
C ILE A 12 -19.24 7.78 31.17
N LYS A 13 -19.84 8.02 32.35
CA LYS A 13 -19.09 8.20 33.60
C LYS A 13 -18.38 6.90 34.03
N VAL A 14 -19.03 5.74 33.86
CA VAL A 14 -18.43 4.43 34.16
C VAL A 14 -17.24 4.17 33.24
N LEU A 15 -17.40 4.35 31.92
CA LEU A 15 -16.33 4.14 30.93
C LEU A 15 -15.11 5.05 31.16
N ARG A 16 -15.33 6.30 31.60
CA ARG A 16 -14.23 7.21 31.96
C ARG A 16 -13.46 6.73 33.18
N LYS A 17 -14.14 6.17 34.19
CA LYS A 17 -13.53 5.64 35.42
C LYS A 17 -12.68 4.39 35.12
N GLU A 18 -13.16 3.50 34.26
CA GLU A 18 -12.42 2.31 33.83
C GLU A 18 -11.18 2.65 33.01
N ASN A 19 -11.29 3.61 32.07
CA ASN A 19 -10.14 4.09 31.30
C ASN A 19 -9.04 4.69 32.20
N LEU A 20 -9.43 5.44 33.25
CA LEU A 20 -8.47 5.97 34.22
C LEU A 20 -7.76 4.86 35.01
N LYS A 21 -8.50 3.81 35.40
CA LYS A 21 -7.95 2.64 36.10
C LYS A 21 -6.93 1.91 35.22
N MET A 22 -7.25 1.70 33.94
CA MET A 22 -6.34 1.06 32.98
C MET A 22 -5.05 1.87 32.75
N LYS A 23 -5.14 3.20 32.64
CA LYS A 23 -3.95 4.06 32.51
C LYS A 23 -3.03 3.97 33.73
N ARG A 24 -3.59 3.88 34.95
CA ARG A 24 -2.79 3.71 36.18
C ARG A 24 -2.06 2.37 36.21
N LEU A 25 -2.73 1.28 35.84
CA LEU A 25 -2.12 -0.06 35.77
C LEU A 25 -0.96 -0.12 34.76
N LEU A 26 -1.13 0.49 33.58
CA LEU A 26 -0.06 0.56 32.57
C LEU A 26 1.14 1.39 33.05
N SER A 27 0.90 2.44 33.83
CA SER A 27 1.99 3.24 34.41
C SER A 27 2.75 2.46 35.48
N GLN A 28 2.07 1.69 36.32
CA GLN A 28 2.70 0.84 37.34
C GLN A 28 3.55 -0.27 36.71
N LYS A 29 3.05 -0.91 35.65
CA LYS A 29 3.79 -1.95 34.93
C LYS A 29 5.10 -1.43 34.31
N ARG A 30 5.10 -0.19 33.80
CA ARG A 30 6.33 0.45 33.28
C ARG A 30 7.36 0.77 34.36
N SER A 31 6.92 1.11 35.57
CA SER A 31 7.84 1.33 36.70
C SER A 31 8.41 0.02 37.25
N GLU A 32 7.67 -1.08 37.18
CA GLU A 32 8.17 -2.40 37.61
C GLU A 32 9.22 -2.96 36.63
N GLU A 33 8.99 -2.83 35.32
CA GLU A 33 9.92 -3.24 34.26
C GLU A 33 11.26 -2.47 34.26
N THR A 34 11.34 -1.33 34.93
CA THR A 34 12.58 -0.54 35.06
C THR A 34 13.38 -0.85 36.34
N SER A 35 12.87 -1.71 37.22
CA SER A 35 13.50 -2.01 38.52
C SER A 35 14.29 -3.33 38.60
N THR A 36 14.18 -4.21 37.60
CA THR A 36 14.86 -5.51 37.55
C THR A 36 16.11 -5.47 36.66
N ALA A 37 17.08 -4.60 36.98
CA ALA A 37 18.40 -4.62 36.36
C ALA A 37 19.39 -5.34 37.29
N ASP A 38 19.79 -6.55 36.86
CA ASP A 38 20.71 -7.45 37.53
C ASP A 38 22.05 -6.81 37.94
N THR A 39 22.42 -7.05 39.20
CA THR A 39 23.77 -6.85 39.75
C THR A 39 24.77 -7.79 39.09
N THR A 40 25.35 -7.37 37.96
CA THR A 40 26.55 -7.98 37.38
C THR A 40 27.79 -7.13 37.66
N PRO A 41 28.97 -7.76 37.89
CA PRO A 41 30.16 -7.06 38.34
C PRO A 41 30.69 -6.06 37.29
N MET A 42 31.08 -4.88 37.75
CA MET A 42 31.54 -3.75 36.93
C MET A 42 32.70 -4.14 36.01
N THR A 43 32.41 -4.32 34.73
CA THR A 43 33.39 -4.15 33.66
C THR A 43 33.48 -2.66 33.31
N SER A 44 34.67 -2.19 32.89
CA SER A 44 34.98 -0.76 32.81
C SER A 44 33.90 0.07 32.06
N PRO A 45 33.54 1.29 32.52
CA PRO A 45 32.41 2.08 32.04
C PRO A 45 32.35 2.30 30.52
N THR A 46 33.48 2.22 29.82
CA THR A 46 33.55 2.49 28.37
C THR A 46 33.06 1.33 27.49
N LYS A 47 33.03 0.08 28.00
CA LYS A 47 32.57 -1.09 27.22
C LYS A 47 31.04 -1.18 27.16
N LEU A 48 30.37 -0.84 28.26
CA LEU A 48 28.91 -0.90 28.43
C LEU A 48 28.13 0.02 27.46
N PHE A 49 28.71 1.13 27.00
CA PHE A 49 28.01 2.08 26.13
C PHE A 49 27.91 1.66 24.67
N ILE A 50 28.72 0.72 24.19
CA ILE A 50 28.77 0.38 22.75
C ILE A 50 28.00 -0.88 22.44
N ASP A 51 27.96 -1.85 23.37
CA ASP A 51 27.27 -3.11 23.12
C ASP A 51 25.75 -2.93 22.94
N ASN A 52 25.16 -1.93 23.62
CA ASN A 52 23.75 -1.57 23.51
C ASN A 52 23.39 -0.65 22.32
N VAL A 53 24.34 -0.30 21.45
CA VAL A 53 24.08 0.56 20.29
C VAL A 53 23.58 -0.27 19.12
N SER A 54 22.53 0.21 18.44
CA SER A 54 21.96 -0.48 17.28
C SER A 54 23.01 -0.73 16.19
N PRO A 55 22.93 -1.86 15.44
CA PRO A 55 23.89 -2.17 14.36
C PRO A 55 24.05 -1.05 13.33
N THR A 56 22.97 -0.33 13.02
CA THR A 56 22.96 0.83 12.11
C THR A 56 23.73 2.02 12.68
N ALA A 57 23.59 2.32 13.97
CA ALA A 57 24.35 3.38 14.62
C ALA A 57 25.85 3.04 14.72
N LYS A 58 26.20 1.77 15.00
CA LYS A 58 27.59 1.27 14.92
C LYS A 58 28.17 1.49 13.52
N ARG A 59 27.45 1.12 12.45
CA ARG A 59 27.88 1.34 11.06
C ARG A 59 28.08 2.82 10.71
N ARG A 60 27.19 3.71 11.15
CA ARG A 60 27.33 5.17 10.91
C ARG A 60 28.55 5.75 11.62
N ALA A 61 28.79 5.36 12.87
CA ALA A 61 29.95 5.80 13.64
C ALA A 61 31.26 5.33 12.97
N THR A 62 31.31 4.06 12.56
CA THR A 62 32.43 3.51 11.80
C THR A 62 32.69 4.28 10.50
N LYS A 63 31.65 4.56 9.72
CA LYS A 63 31.77 5.33 8.47
C LYS A 63 32.33 6.74 8.71
N ARG A 64 31.85 7.43 9.75
CA ARG A 64 32.35 8.76 10.13
C ARG A 64 33.82 8.74 10.55
N LEU A 65 34.23 7.72 11.29
CA LEU A 65 35.63 7.55 11.72
C LEU A 65 36.56 7.25 10.54
N LEU A 66 36.13 6.40 9.60
CA LEU A 66 36.91 6.08 8.40
C LEU A 66 37.06 7.29 7.48
N ASN A 67 36.01 8.08 7.29
CA ASN A 67 36.07 9.30 6.47
C ASN A 67 36.98 10.39 7.06
N LYS A 68 37.26 10.35 8.37
CA LYS A 68 38.18 11.29 9.04
C LYS A 68 39.55 10.67 9.33
N LYS A 69 39.87 9.51 8.74
CA LYS A 69 41.10 8.76 9.00
C LYS A 69 42.38 9.59 8.84
N GLU A 70 42.41 10.49 7.85
CA GLU A 70 43.57 11.34 7.55
C GLU A 70 43.84 12.38 8.65
N ASN A 71 42.81 12.80 9.38
CA ASN A 71 42.92 13.80 10.46
C ASN A 71 43.16 13.17 11.85
N LEU A 72 43.26 11.83 11.93
CA LEU A 72 43.50 11.15 13.19
C LEU A 72 45.00 10.95 13.42
N PRO A 73 45.52 11.22 14.64
CA PRO A 73 46.93 10.96 14.95
C PRO A 73 47.29 9.51 14.67
N ARG A 74 48.51 9.26 14.16
CA ARG A 74 49.01 7.90 13.88
C ARG A 74 48.81 7.00 15.10
N GLY A 75 48.25 5.81 14.88
CA GLY A 75 47.95 4.82 15.93
C GLY A 75 46.60 4.99 16.65
N SER A 76 45.90 6.11 16.47
CA SER A 76 44.59 6.35 17.13
C SER A 76 43.52 5.35 16.68
N LEU A 77 43.52 4.96 15.40
CA LEU A 77 42.61 3.94 14.87
C LEU A 77 42.83 2.56 15.48
N SER A 78 44.08 2.19 15.79
CA SER A 78 44.37 0.91 16.46
C SER A 78 43.86 0.91 17.90
N LYS A 79 44.04 2.03 18.62
CA LYS A 79 43.50 2.23 19.97
C LYS A 79 41.96 2.22 19.98
N LEU A 80 41.32 2.87 19.01
CA LEU A 80 39.87 2.85 18.80
C LEU A 80 39.38 1.45 18.47
N ARG A 81 40.03 0.71 17.56
CA ARG A 81 39.69 -0.69 17.26
C ARG A 81 39.71 -1.56 18.51
N LYS A 82 40.77 -1.45 19.32
CA LYS A 82 40.92 -2.23 20.56
C LYS A 82 39.88 -1.85 21.62
N LYS A 83 39.50 -0.57 21.72
CA LYS A 83 38.50 -0.09 22.69
C LYS A 83 37.04 -0.35 22.26
N LEU A 84 36.71 -0.19 20.98
CA LEU A 84 35.34 -0.31 20.49
C LEU A 84 34.97 -1.74 20.06
N GLY A 85 35.95 -2.65 19.91
CA GLY A 85 35.71 -4.01 19.40
C GLY A 85 35.26 -4.08 17.94
N ILE A 86 35.34 -2.98 17.20
CA ILE A 86 34.89 -2.89 15.81
C ILE A 86 36.03 -3.31 14.88
N ASN A 87 35.80 -4.33 14.05
CA ASN A 87 36.80 -4.79 13.11
C ASN A 87 36.91 -3.82 11.91
N LEU A 88 37.79 -2.83 12.01
CA LEU A 88 38.04 -1.81 10.97
C LEU A 88 38.93 -2.29 9.81
N SER A 89 39.34 -3.57 9.80
CA SER A 89 40.26 -4.13 8.81
C SER A 89 39.59 -4.64 7.53
N ASN A 90 38.26 -4.74 7.49
CA ASN A 90 37.61 -4.88 6.20
C ASN A 90 37.74 -3.53 5.51
N ASN A 91 38.67 -3.46 4.55
CA ASN A 91 38.72 -2.39 3.58
C ASN A 91 37.28 -2.15 3.14
N TYR A 92 36.71 -1.05 3.62
CA TYR A 92 35.45 -0.56 3.11
C TYR A 92 35.80 -0.11 1.70
N ASN A 93 35.74 -1.04 0.76
CA ASN A 93 35.73 -0.71 -0.65
C ASN A 93 34.47 0.13 -0.79
N PRO A 94 34.58 1.45 -1.01
CA PRO A 94 33.41 2.21 -1.35
C PRO A 94 32.75 1.47 -2.54
N PRO A 95 31.43 1.30 -2.53
CA PRO A 95 30.76 0.69 -3.67
C PRO A 95 31.28 1.38 -4.93
N SER A 96 31.83 0.61 -5.88
CA SER A 96 32.37 1.18 -7.11
C SER A 96 31.30 2.10 -7.69
N SER A 97 31.66 3.34 -8.00
CA SER A 97 30.70 4.34 -8.49
C SER A 97 30.05 3.93 -9.82
N THR A 98 30.65 2.96 -10.53
CA THR A 98 30.09 2.38 -11.74
C THR A 98 28.99 1.36 -11.39
N PRO A 99 27.74 1.58 -11.85
CA PRO A 99 26.66 0.62 -11.65
C PRO A 99 27.03 -0.70 -12.32
N SER A 100 26.79 -1.81 -11.62
CA SER A 100 27.01 -3.15 -12.17
C SER A 100 26.12 -3.37 -13.41
N THR A 101 26.53 -4.26 -14.32
CA THR A 101 25.70 -4.69 -15.46
C THR A 101 24.31 -5.12 -15.01
N LEU A 102 24.25 -5.96 -13.97
CA LEU A 102 22.99 -6.40 -13.36
C LEU A 102 22.09 -5.24 -12.89
N GLN A 103 22.68 -4.16 -12.35
CA GLN A 103 21.90 -3.00 -11.94
C GLN A 103 21.25 -2.34 -13.16
N LYS A 104 22.00 -2.16 -14.25
CA LYS A 104 21.46 -1.57 -15.48
C LYS A 104 20.34 -2.42 -16.06
N ASP A 105 20.50 -3.73 -16.09
CA ASP A 105 19.49 -4.67 -16.60
C ASP A 105 18.19 -4.59 -15.78
N ILE A 106 18.30 -4.46 -14.44
CA ILE A 106 17.14 -4.27 -13.56
C ILE A 106 16.49 -2.90 -13.79
N GLU A 107 17.28 -1.85 -13.94
CA GLU A 107 16.76 -0.51 -14.22
C GLU A 107 16.01 -0.46 -15.55
N GLU A 108 16.57 -1.06 -16.61
CA GLU A 108 15.96 -1.17 -17.93
C GLU A 108 14.67 -1.98 -17.90
N PHE A 109 14.68 -3.15 -17.25
CA PHE A 109 13.48 -3.96 -17.06
C PHE A 109 12.36 -3.22 -16.32
N LEU A 110 12.69 -2.44 -15.29
CA LEU A 110 11.71 -1.64 -14.55
C LEU A 110 11.16 -0.47 -15.36
N LEU A 111 11.81 -0.05 -16.45
CA LEU A 111 11.29 1.00 -17.33
C LEU A 111 10.17 0.50 -18.25
N HIS A 112 9.97 -0.82 -18.36
CA HIS A 112 8.87 -1.39 -19.13
C HIS A 112 7.51 -1.00 -18.54
N ASP A 113 6.62 -0.52 -19.41
CA ASP A 113 5.29 0.01 -19.01
C ASP A 113 4.34 -1.06 -18.46
N ASP A 114 4.62 -2.33 -18.70
CA ASP A 114 3.88 -3.47 -18.14
C ASP A 114 4.46 -3.99 -16.82
N VAL A 115 5.58 -3.45 -16.36
CA VAL A 115 6.18 -3.70 -15.04
C VAL A 115 5.92 -2.52 -14.11
N THR A 116 6.16 -1.30 -14.60
CA THR A 116 5.89 -0.07 -13.87
C THR A 116 5.19 0.95 -14.75
N LYS A 117 4.31 1.77 -14.18
CA LYS A 117 3.61 2.84 -14.92
C LYS A 117 4.05 4.21 -14.44
N GLN A 118 4.30 5.14 -15.36
CA GLN A 118 4.59 6.52 -14.97
C GLN A 118 3.41 7.12 -14.19
N ALA A 119 3.72 7.91 -13.16
CA ALA A 119 2.74 8.66 -12.42
C ALA A 119 1.98 9.59 -13.38
N PRO A 120 0.64 9.67 -13.30
CA PRO A 120 -0.16 10.45 -14.25
C PRO A 120 0.12 11.95 -14.16
N ASP A 121 0.56 12.42 -12.99
CA ASP A 121 0.95 13.81 -12.78
C ASP A 121 2.44 14.02 -13.10
N LYS A 122 2.74 14.77 -14.16
CA LYS A 122 4.11 15.15 -14.54
C LYS A 122 4.84 15.95 -13.47
N LYS A 123 4.11 16.56 -12.52
CA LYS A 123 4.69 17.29 -11.37
C LYS A 123 5.19 16.36 -10.27
N LYS A 124 4.71 15.10 -10.22
CA LYS A 124 5.20 14.09 -9.28
C LYS A 124 6.56 13.58 -9.75
N GLN A 125 7.61 14.26 -9.28
CA GLN A 125 9.00 13.92 -9.58
C GLN A 125 9.78 13.66 -8.30
N LEU A 126 10.70 12.71 -8.37
CA LEU A 126 11.68 12.44 -7.34
C LEU A 126 13.07 12.55 -7.96
N HIS A 127 13.90 13.46 -7.43
CA HIS A 127 15.27 13.70 -7.90
C HIS A 127 15.33 14.06 -9.40
N GLY A 128 14.36 14.83 -9.89
CA GLY A 128 14.27 15.26 -11.29
C GLY A 128 13.79 14.18 -12.27
N LYS A 129 13.47 12.97 -11.80
CA LYS A 129 12.86 11.90 -12.60
C LYS A 129 11.38 11.76 -12.24
N GLN A 130 10.53 11.51 -13.24
CA GLN A 130 9.11 11.25 -13.01
C GLN A 130 8.93 9.95 -12.22
N ILE A 131 8.08 9.98 -11.20
CA ILE A 131 7.79 8.80 -10.38
C ILE A 131 7.15 7.72 -11.25
N ARG A 132 7.54 6.46 -11.03
CA ARG A 132 6.92 5.27 -11.62
C ARG A 132 6.35 4.39 -10.51
N TYR A 133 5.19 3.82 -10.77
CA TYR A 133 4.44 3.00 -9.85
C TYR A 133 4.53 1.53 -10.24
N LEU A 134 4.92 0.67 -9.31
CA LEU A 134 4.95 -0.78 -9.51
C LEU A 134 3.53 -1.31 -9.76
N LEU A 135 3.34 -2.09 -10.82
CA LEU A 135 2.02 -2.66 -11.15
C LEU A 135 1.71 -3.95 -10.38
N ASN A 136 2.72 -4.62 -9.84
CA ASN A 136 2.61 -5.88 -9.13
C ASN A 136 3.48 -5.88 -7.86
N HIS A 137 3.34 -6.93 -7.04
CA HIS A 137 4.24 -7.16 -5.92
C HIS A 137 5.68 -7.37 -6.40
N LEU A 138 6.65 -6.83 -5.64
CA LEU A 138 8.08 -6.94 -5.97
C LEU A 138 8.56 -8.39 -6.10
N SER A 139 7.99 -9.31 -5.33
CA SER A 139 8.28 -10.75 -5.44
C SER A 139 7.91 -11.30 -6.82
N THR A 140 6.72 -10.95 -7.32
CA THR A 140 6.24 -11.36 -8.65
C THR A 140 7.07 -10.71 -9.75
N ILE A 141 7.39 -9.42 -9.60
CA ILE A 141 8.24 -8.69 -10.56
C ILE A 141 9.65 -9.29 -10.60
N HIS A 142 10.22 -9.68 -9.46
CA HIS A 142 11.52 -10.33 -9.38
C HIS A 142 11.54 -11.70 -10.07
N GLN A 143 10.51 -12.53 -9.85
CA GLN A 143 10.37 -13.80 -10.58
C GLN A 143 10.28 -13.57 -12.09
N ARG A 144 9.47 -12.60 -12.52
CA ARG A 144 9.33 -12.22 -13.92
C ARG A 144 10.65 -11.75 -14.53
N PHE A 145 11.42 -10.94 -13.82
CA PHE A 145 12.75 -10.50 -14.25
C PHE A 145 13.68 -11.69 -14.51
N MET A 146 13.74 -12.66 -13.58
CA MET A 146 14.60 -13.84 -13.75
C MET A 146 14.19 -14.69 -14.95
N THR A 147 12.88 -14.85 -15.19
CA THR A 147 12.36 -15.61 -16.32
C THR A 147 12.60 -14.91 -17.66
N GLU A 148 12.40 -13.59 -17.75
CA GLU A 148 12.51 -12.86 -19.02
C GLU A 148 13.97 -12.57 -19.42
N THR A 149 14.83 -12.25 -18.45
CA THR A 149 16.23 -11.86 -18.75
C THR A 149 17.23 -13.01 -18.63
N GLY A 150 16.87 -14.10 -17.94
CA GLY A 150 17.81 -15.17 -17.59
C GLY A 150 18.84 -14.81 -16.52
N ASN A 151 18.81 -13.57 -15.99
CA ASN A 151 19.72 -13.12 -14.95
C ASN A 151 19.28 -13.64 -13.57
N ASN A 152 20.05 -14.57 -13.01
CA ASN A 152 19.83 -15.08 -11.66
C ASN A 152 20.35 -14.08 -10.61
N CYS A 153 19.44 -13.50 -9.82
CA CYS A 153 19.79 -12.68 -8.68
C CYS A 153 18.88 -12.96 -7.48
N HIS A 154 19.41 -12.78 -6.26
CA HIS A 154 18.59 -12.88 -5.06
C HIS A 154 17.64 -11.69 -4.93
N TYR A 155 16.47 -11.92 -4.34
CA TYR A 155 15.44 -10.89 -4.10
C TYR A 155 15.99 -9.67 -3.34
N SER A 156 16.89 -9.89 -2.39
CA SER A 156 17.53 -8.81 -1.62
C SER A 156 18.48 -7.94 -2.46
N THR A 157 19.11 -8.50 -3.49
CA THR A 157 19.92 -7.76 -4.46
C THR A 157 19.03 -7.00 -5.42
N PHE A 158 17.98 -7.67 -5.93
CA PHE A 158 16.99 -7.06 -6.81
C PHE A 158 16.39 -5.81 -6.18
N THR A 159 15.85 -5.93 -4.96
CA THR A 159 15.24 -4.82 -4.21
C THR A 159 16.20 -3.68 -3.89
N ARG A 160 17.51 -3.96 -3.76
CA ARG A 160 18.53 -2.93 -3.54
C ARG A 160 18.83 -2.11 -4.80
N TYR A 161 18.67 -2.71 -5.98
CA TYR A 161 18.93 -2.08 -7.28
C TYR A 161 17.71 -1.42 -7.91
N ILE A 162 16.55 -1.46 -7.23
CA ILE A 162 15.37 -0.70 -7.64
C ILE A 162 15.68 0.80 -7.50
N PRO A 163 15.49 1.62 -8.55
CA PRO A 163 15.67 3.06 -8.45
C PRO A 163 14.69 3.71 -7.49
N ASP A 164 15.15 4.75 -6.79
CA ASP A 164 14.34 5.48 -5.80
C ASP A 164 13.04 6.07 -6.39
N TYR A 165 13.01 6.39 -7.69
CA TYR A 165 11.83 6.93 -8.37
C TYR A 165 10.79 5.86 -8.74
N VAL A 166 11.09 4.57 -8.50
CA VAL A 166 10.14 3.46 -8.67
C VAL A 166 9.54 3.14 -7.31
N LEU A 167 8.29 3.57 -7.10
CA LEU A 167 7.61 3.47 -5.83
C LEU A 167 6.52 2.39 -5.85
N LYS A 168 6.29 1.78 -4.68
CA LYS A 168 5.03 1.05 -4.46
C LYS A 168 3.91 2.09 -4.48
N PRO A 169 2.84 1.89 -5.27
CA PRO A 169 1.78 2.87 -5.33
C PRO A 169 1.05 2.88 -3.97
N SER A 170 0.71 4.07 -3.47
CA SER A 170 -0.24 4.22 -2.35
C SER A 170 -1.67 4.08 -2.86
N ILE A 171 -2.66 3.92 -1.98
CA ILE A 171 -4.09 3.84 -2.37
C ILE A 171 -4.49 5.04 -3.27
N ASP A 172 -3.86 6.20 -3.07
CA ASP A 172 -4.08 7.40 -3.88
C ASP A 172 -3.39 7.36 -5.26
N ASP A 173 -2.48 6.41 -5.47
CA ASP A 173 -1.65 6.25 -6.67
C ASP A 173 -2.06 5.04 -7.54
N TRP A 174 -2.64 3.98 -6.96
CA TRP A 174 -3.16 2.84 -7.71
C TRP A 174 -4.37 3.29 -8.51
N GLY A 175 -4.13 3.56 -9.79
CA GLY A 175 -5.17 3.68 -10.80
C GLY A 175 -5.91 2.37 -11.08
N THR A 176 -6.36 1.63 -10.05
CA THR A 176 -7.71 1.04 -10.17
C THR A 176 -8.63 2.22 -10.44
N CYS A 177 -9.69 2.04 -11.25
CA CYS A 177 -10.62 3.15 -11.37
C CYS A 177 -11.04 3.52 -9.94
N LEU A 178 -10.78 4.75 -9.50
CA LEU A 178 -11.43 5.29 -8.29
C LEU A 178 -12.88 5.65 -8.64
N CYS A 179 -13.45 4.93 -9.60
CA CYS A 179 -14.81 5.07 -10.03
C CYS A 179 -15.70 4.29 -9.07
N ILE A 180 -16.94 4.74 -8.99
CA ILE A 180 -17.94 4.20 -8.09
C ILE A 180 -18.12 2.68 -8.32
N VAL A 181 -17.93 2.21 -9.56
CA VAL A 181 -18.03 0.80 -9.95
C VAL A 181 -16.99 -0.08 -9.25
N CYS A 182 -15.76 0.38 -9.01
CA CYS A 182 -14.79 -0.38 -8.24
C CYS A 182 -14.94 -0.18 -6.73
N LEU A 183 -15.21 1.07 -6.30
CA LEU A 183 -15.18 1.42 -4.88
C LEU A 183 -16.39 0.86 -4.11
N ASN A 184 -17.58 0.86 -4.70
CA ASN A 184 -18.79 0.44 -3.99
C ASN A 184 -18.82 -1.06 -3.66
N PRO A 185 -18.48 -1.98 -4.60
CA PRO A 185 -18.36 -3.40 -4.29
C PRO A 185 -17.38 -3.68 -3.15
N GLN A 186 -16.20 -3.04 -3.17
CA GLN A 186 -15.20 -3.21 -2.12
C GLN A 186 -15.74 -2.77 -0.74
N LEU A 187 -16.39 -1.60 -0.67
CA LEU A 187 -16.98 -1.13 0.59
C LEU A 187 -18.07 -2.06 1.13
N LYS A 188 -18.85 -2.68 0.24
CA LYS A 188 -19.89 -3.66 0.60
C LYS A 188 -19.27 -4.97 1.08
N LEU A 189 -18.24 -5.46 0.41
CA LEU A 189 -17.46 -6.63 0.83
C LEU A 189 -16.86 -6.44 2.24
N GLU A 190 -16.18 -5.31 2.46
CA GLU A 190 -15.61 -4.99 3.78
C GLU A 190 -16.70 -4.94 4.86
N LYS A 191 -17.89 -4.43 4.52
CA LYS A 191 -19.00 -4.38 5.48
C LYS A 191 -19.45 -5.79 5.84
N LEU A 192 -19.63 -6.68 4.87
CA LEU A 192 -19.99 -8.08 5.13
C LEU A 192 -18.95 -8.76 6.02
N GLN A 193 -17.66 -8.60 5.71
CA GLN A 193 -16.56 -9.17 6.51
C GLN A 193 -16.57 -8.72 7.98
N ARG A 194 -17.02 -7.48 8.27
CA ARG A 194 -17.12 -6.95 9.64
C ARG A 194 -18.32 -7.50 10.42
N ILE A 195 -19.31 -8.10 9.74
CA ILE A 195 -20.49 -8.66 10.39
C ILE A 195 -20.13 -10.04 10.95
N LYS A 196 -19.79 -10.08 12.24
CA LYS A 196 -19.27 -11.27 12.92
C LYS A 196 -20.18 -12.49 12.87
N PHE A 197 -21.51 -12.31 12.86
CA PHE A 197 -22.43 -13.46 12.82
C PHE A 197 -22.50 -14.12 11.45
N LEU A 198 -22.17 -13.39 10.38
CA LEU A 198 -22.02 -13.94 9.04
C LEU A 198 -20.63 -14.53 8.81
N TYR A 199 -19.67 -14.33 9.74
CA TYR A 199 -18.29 -14.74 9.55
C TYR A 199 -18.13 -16.25 9.26
N PRO A 200 -18.84 -17.20 9.90
CA PRO A 200 -18.71 -18.61 9.56
C PRO A 200 -19.17 -18.92 8.13
N VAL A 201 -20.29 -18.31 7.71
CA VAL A 201 -20.80 -18.44 6.34
C VAL A 201 -19.79 -17.81 5.40
N LEU A 202 -19.47 -16.53 5.58
CA LEU A 202 -18.53 -15.78 4.74
C LEU A 202 -17.13 -16.39 4.70
N LYS A 203 -16.64 -17.03 5.76
CA LYS A 203 -15.33 -17.70 5.77
C LYS A 203 -15.34 -18.96 4.89
N ALA A 204 -16.49 -19.63 4.76
CA ALA A 204 -16.66 -20.69 3.78
C ALA A 204 -16.74 -20.14 2.34
N LEU A 205 -17.19 -18.89 2.16
CA LEU A 205 -17.39 -18.27 0.84
C LEU A 205 -16.18 -17.50 0.31
N LEU A 206 -15.44 -16.88 1.22
CA LEU A 206 -14.28 -16.06 0.90
C LEU A 206 -13.04 -16.93 1.08
N PRO A 207 -12.20 -17.08 0.05
CA PRO A 207 -10.89 -17.69 0.22
C PRO A 207 -10.18 -17.03 1.41
N ASP A 208 -9.54 -17.84 2.27
CA ASP A 208 -8.81 -17.33 3.43
C ASP A 208 -7.86 -16.21 2.99
N GLY A 209 -8.14 -14.98 3.44
CA GLY A 209 -7.34 -13.81 3.10
C GLY A 209 -7.80 -12.97 1.90
N LEU A 210 -9.03 -13.13 1.39
CA LEU A 210 -9.55 -12.19 0.38
C LEU A 210 -9.65 -10.77 0.95
N THR A 211 -8.67 -9.93 0.61
CA THR A 211 -8.62 -8.52 1.00
C THR A 211 -9.16 -7.59 -0.08
N ASP A 212 -9.19 -8.05 -1.33
CA ASP A 212 -9.56 -7.24 -2.49
C ASP A 212 -10.65 -7.92 -3.33
N ILE A 213 -11.74 -7.20 -3.59
CA ILE A 213 -12.82 -7.63 -4.48
C ILE A 213 -12.30 -7.89 -5.89
N THR A 214 -11.22 -7.24 -6.33
CA THR A 214 -10.68 -7.45 -7.68
C THR A 214 -10.22 -8.89 -7.86
N ASP A 215 -9.55 -9.47 -6.87
CA ASP A 215 -9.04 -10.85 -6.96
C ASP A 215 -10.18 -11.85 -7.16
N LEU A 216 -11.33 -11.58 -6.53
CA LEU A 216 -12.54 -12.38 -6.72
C LEU A 216 -13.06 -12.28 -8.16
N VAL A 217 -13.31 -11.05 -8.64
CA VAL A 217 -13.94 -10.80 -9.95
C VAL A 217 -13.04 -11.12 -11.15
N THR A 218 -11.74 -11.34 -10.93
CA THR A 218 -10.84 -11.78 -11.99
C THR A 218 -11.00 -13.26 -12.38
N ASP A 219 -11.68 -14.05 -11.55
CA ASP A 219 -11.91 -15.49 -11.72
C ASP A 219 -13.42 -15.76 -11.79
N GLU A 220 -13.90 -16.15 -12.97
CA GLU A 220 -15.32 -16.32 -13.25
C GLU A 220 -15.96 -17.39 -12.36
N ILE A 221 -15.25 -18.49 -12.09
CA ILE A 221 -15.75 -19.59 -11.26
C ILE A 221 -15.91 -19.10 -9.82
N LYS A 222 -14.87 -18.46 -9.27
CA LYS A 222 -14.93 -17.91 -7.90
C LYS A 222 -16.02 -16.83 -7.78
N THR A 223 -16.19 -16.01 -8.81
CA THR A 223 -17.22 -14.96 -8.81
C THR A 223 -18.61 -15.58 -8.77
N LYS A 224 -18.87 -16.58 -9.61
CA LYS A 224 -20.15 -17.28 -9.64
C LYS A 224 -20.43 -17.98 -8.31
N ASP A 225 -19.48 -18.75 -7.80
CA ASP A 225 -19.60 -19.42 -6.51
C ASP A 225 -19.89 -18.42 -5.38
N PHE A 226 -19.23 -17.25 -5.39
CA PHE A 226 -19.47 -16.21 -4.42
C PHE A 226 -20.90 -15.63 -4.51
N LEU A 227 -21.38 -15.35 -5.72
CA LEU A 227 -22.74 -14.84 -5.95
C LEU A 227 -23.82 -15.85 -5.55
N ASP A 228 -23.65 -17.13 -5.91
CA ASP A 228 -24.59 -18.21 -5.56
C ASP A 228 -24.72 -18.36 -4.04
N ASN A 229 -23.60 -18.16 -3.33
CA ASN A 229 -23.61 -18.22 -1.89
C ASN A 229 -24.10 -16.94 -1.21
N LEU A 230 -23.93 -15.77 -1.83
CA LEU A 230 -24.50 -14.50 -1.38
C LEU A 230 -26.03 -14.58 -1.30
N VAL A 231 -26.67 -15.22 -2.28
CA VAL A 231 -28.13 -15.39 -2.34
C VAL A 231 -28.69 -16.11 -1.11
N LYS A 232 -27.91 -17.02 -0.49
CA LYS A 232 -28.32 -17.73 0.74
C LYS A 232 -28.56 -16.80 1.93
N LEU A 233 -28.04 -15.58 1.88
CA LEU A 233 -28.22 -14.56 2.91
C LEU A 233 -29.48 -13.70 2.68
N GLU A 234 -30.19 -13.86 1.55
CA GLU A 234 -31.38 -13.06 1.24
C GLU A 234 -32.58 -13.40 2.14
N ASP A 235 -32.66 -14.65 2.63
CA ASP A 235 -33.74 -15.12 3.51
C ASP A 235 -33.66 -14.56 4.94
N GLU A 236 -32.53 -13.94 5.30
CA GLU A 236 -32.30 -13.37 6.61
C GLU A 236 -33.12 -12.09 6.84
N GLN A 237 -33.65 -11.90 8.05
CA GLN A 237 -34.52 -10.76 8.36
C GLN A 237 -33.82 -9.70 9.22
N PHE A 238 -32.75 -9.10 8.70
CA PHE A 238 -32.08 -7.98 9.38
C PHE A 238 -31.73 -6.82 8.44
N ASN A 239 -31.52 -5.66 9.05
CA ASN A 239 -31.08 -4.46 8.35
C ASN A 239 -29.57 -4.30 8.45
N ILE A 240 -28.93 -3.92 7.34
CA ILE A 240 -27.50 -3.66 7.25
C ILE A 240 -27.26 -2.17 6.99
N THR A 241 -26.36 -1.58 7.79
CA THR A 241 -25.91 -0.19 7.60
C THR A 241 -24.52 -0.17 7.00
N TYR A 242 -24.38 0.43 5.82
CA TYR A 242 -23.16 0.42 5.02
C TYR A 242 -22.90 1.80 4.39
N THR A 243 -21.68 2.00 3.90
CA THR A 243 -21.30 3.24 3.21
C THR A 243 -21.06 2.98 1.74
N GLU A 244 -21.48 3.88 0.89
CA GLU A 244 -21.19 3.84 -0.56
C GLU A 244 -21.02 5.25 -1.12
N TRP A 245 -20.37 5.35 -2.27
CA TRP A 245 -20.27 6.59 -3.03
C TRP A 245 -21.52 6.75 -3.91
N THR A 246 -22.16 7.91 -3.83
CA THR A 246 -23.31 8.29 -4.65
C THR A 246 -23.04 9.60 -5.39
N LYS A 247 -23.50 9.72 -6.63
CA LYS A 247 -23.45 10.98 -7.38
C LYS A 247 -24.64 11.84 -6.97
N LYS A 248 -24.39 13.00 -6.33
CA LYS A 248 -25.43 13.99 -6.01
C LYS A 248 -25.26 15.22 -6.89
N LYS A 249 -26.38 15.80 -7.36
CA LYS A 249 -26.36 17.09 -8.03
C LYS A 249 -25.88 18.16 -7.04
N ASN A 250 -24.90 18.95 -7.45
CA ASN A 250 -24.42 20.06 -6.65
C ASN A 250 -25.35 21.27 -6.92
N TYR A 251 -25.93 21.87 -5.89
CA TYR A 251 -26.80 23.04 -6.05
C TYR A 251 -26.08 24.24 -6.71
N LYS A 252 -24.74 24.30 -6.63
CA LYS A 252 -23.90 25.35 -7.23
C LYS A 252 -23.32 24.98 -8.60
N SER A 253 -23.50 23.75 -9.06
CA SER A 253 -23.01 23.32 -10.38
C SER A 253 -23.82 22.16 -10.94
N ASN A 254 -24.19 22.23 -12.22
CA ASN A 254 -24.83 21.09 -12.92
C ASN A 254 -23.94 19.83 -12.99
N VAL A 255 -22.67 19.93 -12.59
CA VAL A 255 -21.76 18.79 -12.47
C VAL A 255 -22.08 18.00 -11.20
N PRO A 256 -22.43 16.70 -11.31
CA PRO A 256 -22.64 15.85 -10.15
C PRO A 256 -21.34 15.62 -9.38
N VAL A 257 -21.43 15.66 -8.05
CA VAL A 257 -20.32 15.41 -7.13
C VAL A 257 -20.52 14.05 -6.48
N SER A 258 -19.47 13.23 -6.44
CA SER A 258 -19.47 11.97 -5.71
C SER A 258 -19.33 12.25 -4.21
N ILE A 259 -20.31 11.79 -3.43
CA ILE A 259 -20.36 11.97 -1.97
C ILE A 259 -20.50 10.58 -1.34
N LYS A 260 -19.72 10.31 -0.29
CA LYS A 260 -19.86 9.10 0.51
C LYS A 260 -21.09 9.21 1.41
N THR A 261 -22.05 8.32 1.24
CA THR A 261 -23.31 8.29 1.98
C THR A 261 -23.41 7.02 2.81
N THR A 262 -23.96 7.14 4.02
CA THR A 262 -24.31 5.98 4.85
C THR A 262 -25.77 5.65 4.60
N LEU A 263 -26.04 4.39 4.26
CA LEU A 263 -27.39 3.87 3.97
C LEU A 263 -27.70 2.71 4.90
N THR A 264 -28.97 2.53 5.20
CA THR A 264 -29.51 1.36 5.89
C THR A 264 -30.58 0.74 5.00
N SER A 265 -30.44 -0.54 4.68
CA SER A 265 -31.40 -1.31 3.90
C SER A 265 -31.62 -2.69 4.51
N SER A 266 -32.64 -3.41 4.05
CA SER A 266 -32.75 -4.84 4.33
C SER A 266 -31.53 -5.57 3.75
N ILE A 267 -31.20 -6.74 4.30
CA ILE A 267 -30.12 -7.58 3.79
C ILE A 267 -30.42 -8.10 2.38
N SER A 268 -31.67 -8.44 2.08
CA SER A 268 -32.12 -8.81 0.73
C SER A 268 -31.83 -7.69 -0.28
N ASP A 269 -32.27 -6.46 -0.02
CA ASP A 269 -31.99 -5.31 -0.89
C ASP A 269 -30.48 -5.05 -1.06
N PHE A 270 -29.72 -5.25 0.02
CA PHE A 270 -28.27 -5.09 0.02
C PHE A 270 -27.60 -6.12 -0.90
N ILE A 271 -27.98 -7.40 -0.81
CA ILE A 271 -27.43 -8.48 -1.61
C ILE A 271 -27.80 -8.30 -3.08
N THR A 272 -29.07 -8.05 -3.39
CA THR A 272 -29.52 -7.79 -4.76
C THR A 272 -28.71 -6.64 -5.39
N LYS A 273 -28.52 -5.54 -4.66
CA LYS A 273 -27.70 -4.42 -5.13
C LYS A 273 -26.23 -4.80 -5.27
N PHE A 274 -25.66 -5.51 -4.30
CA PHE A 274 -24.26 -5.88 -4.29
C PHE A 274 -23.92 -6.85 -5.44
N SER A 275 -24.75 -7.86 -5.66
CA SER A 275 -24.63 -8.81 -6.77
C SER A 275 -24.65 -8.11 -8.12
N LYS A 276 -25.54 -7.12 -8.30
CA LYS A 276 -25.56 -6.28 -9.50
C LYS A 276 -24.25 -5.51 -9.67
N GLU A 277 -23.77 -4.85 -8.62
CA GLU A 277 -22.52 -4.08 -8.68
C GLU A 277 -21.29 -4.96 -8.93
N ILE A 278 -21.29 -6.21 -8.48
CA ILE A 278 -20.23 -7.20 -8.80
C ILE A 278 -20.24 -7.52 -10.30
N ASN A 279 -21.40 -7.76 -10.89
CA ASN A 279 -21.51 -8.02 -12.34
C ASN A 279 -21.09 -6.78 -13.16
N ASP A 280 -21.45 -5.59 -12.71
CA ASP A 280 -20.98 -4.33 -13.30
C ASP A 280 -19.45 -4.20 -13.20
N LEU A 281 -18.87 -4.63 -12.07
CA LEU A 281 -17.43 -4.62 -11.83
C LEU A 281 -16.68 -5.63 -12.72
N VAL A 282 -17.19 -6.85 -12.89
CA VAL A 282 -16.63 -7.84 -13.83
C VAL A 282 -16.56 -7.24 -15.23
N SER A 283 -17.69 -6.73 -15.71
CA SER A 283 -17.79 -6.08 -17.03
C SER A 283 -16.86 -4.88 -17.17
N HIS A 284 -16.68 -4.12 -16.09
CA HIS A 284 -15.77 -2.99 -16.04
C HIS A 284 -14.30 -3.42 -16.16
N ILE A 285 -13.88 -4.41 -15.38
CA ILE A 285 -12.49 -4.91 -15.37
C ILE A 285 -12.14 -5.54 -16.72
N ASP A 286 -13.06 -6.29 -17.33
CA ASP A 286 -12.82 -6.87 -18.65
C ASP A 286 -12.66 -5.79 -19.72
N ARG A 287 -13.49 -4.75 -19.69
CA ARG A 287 -13.34 -3.62 -20.61
C ARG A 287 -12.00 -2.90 -20.42
N VAL A 288 -11.59 -2.69 -19.17
CA VAL A 288 -10.28 -2.09 -18.83
C VAL A 288 -9.14 -2.97 -19.36
N ARG A 289 -9.20 -4.30 -19.16
CA ARG A 289 -8.22 -5.26 -19.68
C ARG A 289 -8.15 -5.24 -21.20
N GLN A 290 -9.29 -5.23 -21.88
CA GLN A 290 -9.36 -5.14 -23.34
C GLN A 290 -8.73 -3.83 -23.84
N GLN A 291 -9.03 -2.70 -23.21
CA GLN A 291 -8.42 -1.41 -23.54
C GLN A 291 -6.89 -1.44 -23.37
N PHE A 292 -6.39 -2.03 -22.28
CA PHE A 292 -4.94 -2.17 -22.07
C PHE A 292 -4.28 -3.08 -23.11
N ARG A 293 -4.91 -4.21 -23.46
CA ARG A 293 -4.40 -5.12 -24.50
C ARG A 293 -4.35 -4.43 -25.86
N ALA A 294 -5.43 -3.76 -26.25
CA ALA A 294 -5.51 -3.03 -27.51
C ALA A 294 -4.46 -1.91 -27.57
N ALA A 295 -4.30 -1.14 -26.49
CA ALA A 295 -3.27 -0.10 -26.40
C ALA A 295 -1.85 -0.67 -26.49
N LYS A 296 -1.59 -1.83 -25.88
CA LYS A 296 -0.30 -2.52 -25.97
C LYS A 296 -0.01 -2.98 -27.41
N GLN A 297 -0.98 -3.61 -28.06
CA GLN A 297 -0.86 -4.07 -29.45
C GLN A 297 -0.64 -2.91 -30.42
N ALA A 298 -1.39 -1.81 -30.27
CA ALA A 298 -1.23 -0.63 -31.12
C ALA A 298 0.19 -0.03 -31.00
N ARG A 299 0.71 0.10 -29.77
CA ARG A 299 2.09 0.57 -29.54
C ARG A 299 3.13 -0.34 -30.18
N GLN A 300 2.93 -1.66 -30.08
CA GLN A 300 3.83 -2.63 -30.71
C GLN A 300 3.81 -2.47 -32.25
N MET A 301 2.64 -2.39 -32.87
CA MET A 301 2.51 -2.17 -34.31
C MET A 301 3.18 -0.88 -34.78
N ALA A 302 3.03 0.22 -34.03
CA ALA A 302 3.69 1.49 -34.34
C ALA A 302 5.22 1.45 -34.16
N THR A 303 5.74 0.47 -33.41
CA THR A 303 7.20 0.27 -33.28
C THR A 303 7.73 -0.57 -34.43
N GLU A 304 6.94 -1.52 -34.93
CA GLU A 304 7.34 -2.47 -35.98
C GLU A 304 7.17 -1.89 -37.40
N GLN A 305 6.32 -0.87 -37.58
CA GLN A 305 5.98 -0.31 -38.90
C GLN A 305 6.31 1.19 -38.94
N GLU A 306 7.19 1.59 -39.88
CA GLU A 306 7.67 2.98 -40.01
C GLU A 306 6.54 3.99 -40.31
N ASP A 307 5.49 3.57 -41.02
CA ASP A 307 4.37 4.43 -41.44
C ASP A 307 3.17 4.43 -40.46
N THR A 308 3.30 3.81 -39.28
CA THR A 308 2.18 3.64 -38.35
C THR A 308 2.29 4.56 -37.13
N ILE A 309 1.27 5.40 -36.93
CA ILE A 309 1.14 6.26 -35.74
C ILE A 309 0.02 5.74 -34.85
N THR A 310 0.30 5.54 -33.56
CA THR A 310 -0.72 5.21 -32.56
C THR A 310 -1.14 6.46 -31.78
N ILE A 311 -2.44 6.74 -31.76
CA ILE A 311 -3.05 7.80 -30.96
C ILE A 311 -3.93 7.15 -29.88
N GLN A 312 -3.55 7.30 -28.62
CA GLN A 312 -4.39 6.89 -27.49
C GLN A 312 -5.20 8.08 -26.99
N LEU A 313 -6.53 8.00 -27.09
CA LEU A 313 -7.45 9.01 -26.57
C LEU A 313 -8.00 8.56 -25.20
N ASP A 314 -7.42 9.08 -24.12
CA ASP A 314 -7.95 8.85 -22.78
C ASP A 314 -9.13 9.81 -22.52
N TRP A 315 -10.35 9.26 -22.53
CA TRP A 315 -11.54 9.97 -22.06
C TRP A 315 -11.52 10.03 -20.53
N SER A 316 -10.72 10.93 -19.97
CA SER A 316 -10.80 11.20 -18.54
C SER A 316 -12.09 11.98 -18.26
N GLU A 317 -13.00 11.42 -17.43
CA GLU A 317 -14.14 12.18 -16.87
C GLU A 317 -13.65 13.50 -16.22
N ASN A 318 -12.39 13.54 -15.78
CA ASN A 318 -11.72 14.71 -15.22
C ASN A 318 -11.52 15.88 -16.19
N PHE A 319 -11.53 15.68 -17.52
CA PHE A 319 -11.38 16.79 -18.46
C PHE A 319 -12.53 17.80 -18.34
N LYS A 320 -13.77 17.30 -18.21
CA LYS A 320 -14.96 18.14 -17.99
C LYS A 320 -14.91 18.88 -16.65
N LEU A 321 -14.38 18.23 -15.61
CA LEU A 321 -14.19 18.87 -14.30
C LEU A 321 -13.12 19.97 -14.33
N LYS A 322 -12.09 19.82 -15.17
CA LYS A 322 -11.01 20.80 -15.32
C LYS A 322 -11.45 22.02 -16.12
N GLN A 323 -12.21 21.83 -17.20
CA GLN A 323 -12.84 22.94 -17.94
C GLN A 323 -13.82 23.73 -17.05
N ALA A 324 -14.68 23.03 -16.30
CA ALA A 324 -15.65 23.69 -15.41
C ALA A 324 -15.00 24.51 -14.28
N ARG A 325 -13.74 24.22 -13.90
CA ARG A 325 -12.97 25.05 -12.94
C ARG A 325 -12.35 26.26 -13.63
N GLN A 326 -11.83 26.10 -14.85
CA GLN A 326 -11.22 27.20 -15.61
C GLN A 326 -12.26 28.24 -16.05
N GLU A 327 -13.47 27.82 -16.43
CA GLU A 327 -14.57 28.72 -16.78
C GLU A 327 -15.10 29.52 -15.57
N LYS A 328 -14.79 29.09 -14.34
CA LYS A 328 -15.25 29.76 -13.11
C LYS A 328 -14.28 30.80 -12.54
N GLY A 329 -13.11 31.01 -13.17
CA GLY A 329 -12.20 32.10 -12.80
C GLY A 329 -11.81 32.11 -11.32
N GLU A 330 -11.36 30.96 -10.80
CA GLU A 330 -10.64 30.88 -9.51
C GLU A 330 -9.12 30.83 -9.73
#